data_AF-A0A820JYA7-F1
#
_entry.id   AF-A0A820JYA7-F1
#
_cell.length_a   1.000
_cell.length_b   1.000
_cell.length_c   1.000
_cell.angle_alpha   90.00
_cell.angle_beta   90.00
_cell.angle_gamma   90.00
#
_symmetry.space_group_name_H-M   'P 1'
#
loop_
_entity.id
_entity.type
_entity.pdbx_description
1 polymer ?
#
loop_
_entity_poly.entity_id
_entity_poly.type
_entity_poly.pdbx_seq_one_letter_code
_entity_poly.pdbx_strand_id
1 'polypeptide(L)'
;MHMGILANIAAATPSNFKHSQDCGYKYVMIATNQFEINEAMEKIRAINSDGPILLELRIQTGHRKNLGRPTRSTDENRQDFMHFLQLN
;
A
#
# COMPACT_ATOMS: atom_id res chain seq x y z
N MET A 1 1.52 -4.26 30.72
CA MET A 1 1.44 -2.81 30.44
C MET A 1 0.87 -2.65 29.04
N HIS A 2 -0.45 -2.74 28.92
CA HIS A 2 -1.19 -2.70 27.66
C HIS A 2 -1.50 -1.22 27.37
N MET A 3 -0.50 -0.51 26.85
CA MET A 3 -0.62 0.89 26.41
C MET A 3 -0.88 0.87 24.91
N GLY A 4 -2.16 0.92 24.54
CA GLY A 4 -2.63 1.00 23.16
C GLY A 4 -4.11 1.37 23.09
N ILE A 5 -4.60 2.13 24.08
CA ILE A 5 -5.86 2.84 23.96
C ILE A 5 -5.62 3.96 22.95
N LEU A 6 -6.55 4.12 22.01
CA LEU A 6 -6.62 5.06 20.88
C LEU A 6 -6.39 4.41 19.51
N ALA A 7 -7.38 3.64 19.08
CA ALA A 7 -7.78 3.66 17.69
C ALA A 7 -8.21 5.09 17.34
N ASN A 8 -7.23 5.94 16.98
CA ASN A 8 -7.48 7.28 16.47
C ASN A 8 -8.25 7.17 15.16
N ILE A 9 -9.58 7.26 15.22
CA ILE A 9 -10.40 7.69 14.10
C ILE A 9 -10.25 9.22 14.03
N ALA A 10 -9.07 9.67 13.61
CA ALA A 10 -8.82 11.07 13.30
C ALA A 10 -7.58 11.11 12.41
N ALA A 11 -7.79 11.49 11.14
CA ALA A 11 -6.79 11.95 10.17
C ALA A 11 -5.32 11.65 10.54
N ALA A 12 -4.95 10.37 10.52
CA ALA A 12 -3.61 9.95 10.88
C ALA A 12 -2.65 10.23 9.72
N THR A 13 -2.29 11.49 9.51
CA THR A 13 -1.10 11.85 8.73
C THR A 13 0.11 11.78 9.66
N PRO A 14 0.90 10.70 9.54
CA PRO A 14 2.19 10.89 8.91
C PRO A 14 2.47 9.72 7.96
N SER A 15 2.07 9.85 6.69
CA SER A 15 2.39 8.89 5.63
C SER A 15 2.44 9.57 4.27
N ASN A 16 3.04 8.91 3.29
CA ASN A 16 3.17 9.35 1.90
C ASN A 16 1.83 9.60 1.17
N PHE A 17 0.68 9.48 1.85
CA PHE A 17 -0.67 9.68 1.31
C PHE A 17 -1.43 10.81 2.01
N LYS A 18 -0.77 11.96 2.18
CA LYS A 18 -1.33 13.19 2.77
C LYS A 18 -2.63 13.69 2.10
N HIS A 19 -2.91 13.24 0.87
CA HIS A 19 -4.06 13.63 0.06
C HIS A 19 -5.02 12.47 -0.24
N SER A 20 -4.97 11.38 0.53
CA SER A 20 -5.85 10.21 0.31
C SER A 20 -7.33 10.59 0.36
N GLN A 21 -7.71 11.55 1.21
CA GLN A 21 -9.08 12.06 1.26
C GLN A 21 -9.46 12.84 -0.01
N ASP A 22 -8.51 13.57 -0.60
CA ASP A 22 -8.70 14.30 -1.86
C ASP A 22 -8.86 13.35 -3.06
N CYS A 23 -8.36 12.11 -2.93
CA CYS A 23 -8.56 11.03 -3.91
C CYS A 23 -9.90 10.27 -3.72
N GLY A 24 -10.76 10.71 -2.79
CA GLY A 24 -12.09 10.10 -2.58
C GLY A 24 -12.12 8.91 -1.61
N TYR A 25 -11.03 8.63 -0.88
CA TYR A 25 -11.06 7.64 0.20
C TYR A 25 -11.72 8.22 1.45
N LYS A 26 -12.86 7.65 1.85
CA LYS A 26 -13.65 8.13 2.99
C LYS A 26 -13.01 7.78 4.34
N TYR A 27 -12.30 6.66 4.38
CA TYR A 27 -11.59 6.18 5.56
C TYR A 27 -10.18 5.74 5.20
N VAL A 28 -9.24 6.05 6.08
CA VAL A 28 -7.82 5.71 5.94
C VAL A 28 -7.33 5.12 7.25
N MET A 29 -6.73 3.93 7.18
CA MET A 29 -6.15 3.21 8.31
C MET A 29 -4.70 2.84 8.00
N ILE A 30 -3.89 2.70 9.04
CA ILE A 30 -2.50 2.25 8.93
C ILE A 30 -2.33 1.05 9.86
N ALA A 31 -1.65 0.01 9.39
CA ALA A 31 -1.24 -1.13 10.21
C ALA A 31 0.25 -1.43 10.02
N THR A 32 0.93 -1.68 11.13
CA THR A 32 2.39 -1.89 11.21
C THR A 32 2.76 -3.30 11.70
N ASN A 33 1.78 -4.05 12.21
CA ASN A 33 1.96 -5.39 12.72
C ASN A 33 0.71 -6.25 12.48
N GLN A 34 0.86 -7.56 12.68
CA GLN A 34 -0.21 -8.54 12.40
C GLN A 34 -1.49 -8.30 13.21
N PHE A 35 -1.37 -7.82 14.45
CA PHE A 35 -2.53 -7.55 15.29
C PHE A 35 -3.33 -6.36 14.75
N GLU A 36 -2.66 -5.26 14.41
CA GLU A 36 -3.27 -4.08 13.80
C GLU A 36 -3.92 -4.39 12.45
N ILE A 37 -3.36 -5.33 11.68
CA ILE A 37 -3.99 -5.80 10.44
C ILE A 37 -5.34 -6.44 10.74
N ASN A 38 -5.40 -7.37 11.68
CA ASN A 38 -6.63 -8.08 12.03
C ASN A 38 -7.69 -7.10 12.56
N GLU A 39 -7.29 -6.17 13.43
CA GLU A 39 -8.17 -5.13 13.96
C GLU A 39 -8.71 -4.20 12.86
N ALA A 40 -7.85 -3.76 11.94
CA ALA A 40 -8.26 -2.94 10.80
C ALA A 40 -9.26 -3.69 9.91
N MET A 41 -9.06 -4.99 9.69
CA MET A 41 -9.97 -5.81 8.90
C MET A 41 -11.35 -5.97 9.54
N GLU A 42 -11.44 -6.13 10.86
CA GLU A 42 -12.73 -6.12 11.57
C GLU A 42 -13.43 -4.76 11.45
N LYS A 43 -12.68 -3.66 11.59
CA LYS A 43 -13.22 -2.31 11.42
C LYS A 43 -13.74 -2.08 10.01
N ILE A 44 -12.99 -2.47 8.97
CA ILE A 44 -13.42 -2.36 7.57
C ILE A 44 -14.75 -3.08 7.36
N ARG A 45 -14.92 -4.28 7.94
CA ARG A 45 -16.17 -5.04 7.84
C ARG A 45 -17.33 -4.36 8.56
N ALA A 46 -17.06 -3.73 9.71
CA ALA A 46 -18.08 -3.07 10.51
C ALA A 46 -18.49 -1.70 9.94
N ILE A 47 -17.62 -1.05 9.17
CA ILE A 47 -17.92 0.24 8.54
C ILE A 47 -18.85 0.01 7.36
N ASN A 48 -20.10 0.47 7.49
CA ASN A 48 -20.97 0.67 6.35
C ASN A 48 -20.56 1.97 5.63
N SER A 49 -19.78 1.84 4.55
CA SER A 49 -19.16 2.96 3.82
C SER A 49 -19.73 3.11 2.42
N ASP A 50 -20.26 4.29 2.09
CA ASP A 50 -20.64 4.67 0.72
C ASP A 50 -19.43 5.02 -0.17
N GLY A 51 -18.30 4.33 -0.01
CA GLY A 51 -17.07 4.66 -0.71
C GLY A 51 -15.88 3.79 -0.33
N PRO A 52 -14.76 3.92 -1.06
CA PRO A 52 -13.58 3.12 -0.84
C PRO A 52 -12.88 3.47 0.48
N ILE A 53 -12.29 2.45 1.10
CA ILE A 53 -11.49 2.54 2.31
C ILE A 53 -10.04 2.21 1.94
N LEU A 54 -9.09 3.03 2.40
CA LEU A 54 -7.66 2.79 2.26
C LEU A 54 -7.10 2.18 3.54
N LEU A 55 -6.40 1.05 3.42
CA LEU A 55 -5.59 0.47 4.50
C LEU A 55 -4.13 0.41 4.05
N GLU A 56 -3.28 1.24 4.65
CA GLU A 56 -1.84 1.27 4.42
C GLU A 56 -1.15 0.24 5.32
N LEU A 57 -0.51 -0.76 4.71
CA LEU A 57 0.30 -1.75 5.43
C LEU A 57 1.76 -1.34 5.40
N ARG A 58 2.34 -1.07 6.56
CA ARG A 58 3.75 -0.76 6.70
C ARG A 58 4.53 -2.02 7.03
N ILE A 59 5.39 -2.40 6.11
CA ILE A 59 6.29 -3.54 6.24
C ILE A 59 7.74 -3.07 6.21
N GLN A 60 8.62 -3.79 6.87
CA GLN A 60 10.06 -3.57 6.73
C GLN A 60 10.49 -3.95 5.30
N THR A 61 11.41 -3.17 4.74
CA THR A 61 12.04 -3.49 3.46
C THR A 61 12.90 -4.75 3.59
N GLY A 62 12.91 -5.62 2.57
CA GLY A 62 13.81 -6.78 2.50
C GLY A 62 13.16 -8.17 2.64
N HIS A 63 11.84 -8.26 2.83
CA HIS A 63 11.15 -9.56 2.95
C HIS A 63 11.05 -10.34 1.62
N ARG A 64 11.29 -9.69 0.47
CA ARG A 64 11.31 -10.34 -0.84
C ARG A 64 12.75 -10.66 -1.24
N LYS A 65 13.10 -11.95 -1.30
CA LYS A 65 14.39 -12.42 -1.85
C LYS A 65 14.61 -11.96 -3.30
N ASN A 66 13.52 -11.79 -4.07
CA ASN A 66 13.52 -11.25 -5.41
C ASN A 66 12.30 -10.33 -5.57
N LEU A 67 12.51 -9.07 -5.96
CA LEU A 67 11.46 -8.07 -6.17
C LEU A 67 10.72 -8.24 -7.50
N GLY A 68 11.08 -9.24 -8.31
CA GLY A 68 10.56 -9.40 -9.67
C GLY A 68 11.20 -8.45 -10.67
N ARG A 69 12.44 -7.99 -10.42
CA ARG A 69 13.18 -7.28 -11.47
C ARG A 69 13.39 -8.24 -12.64
N PRO A 70 13.13 -7.82 -13.88
CA PRO A 70 13.60 -8.54 -15.05
C PRO A 70 15.08 -8.86 -14.84
N THR A 71 15.45 -10.13 -15.03
CA THR A 71 16.85 -10.58 -14.94
C THR A 71 17.68 -10.11 -16.13
N ARG A 72 17.02 -9.63 -17.20
CA ARG A 72 17.67 -8.97 -18.33
C ARG A 72 18.20 -7.60 -17.92
N SER A 73 19.37 -7.28 -18.47
CA SER A 73 19.96 -5.96 -18.30
C SER A 73 19.05 -4.88 -18.89
N THR A 74 19.19 -3.66 -18.38
CA THR A 74 18.51 -2.48 -18.92
C THR A 74 18.81 -2.29 -20.41
N ASP A 75 20.03 -2.61 -20.83
CA ASP A 75 20.49 -2.47 -22.21
C ASP A 75 19.81 -3.48 -23.15
N GLU A 76 19.68 -4.74 -22.72
CA GLU A 76 18.95 -5.76 -23.48
C GLU A 76 17.47 -5.39 -23.67
N ASN A 77 16.79 -4.99 -22.59
CA ASN A 77 15.38 -4.59 -22.66
C ASN A 77 15.17 -3.42 -23.63
N ARG A 78 16.11 -2.46 -23.65
CA ARG A 78 16.07 -1.34 -24.61
C ARG A 78 16.22 -1.83 -26.05
N GLN A 79 17.17 -2.74 -26.30
CA GLN A 79 17.43 -3.25 -27.64
C GLN A 79 16.22 -4.03 -28.19
N ASP A 80 15.63 -4.92 -27.39
CA ASP A 80 14.48 -5.71 -27.85
C ASP A 80 13.26 -4.81 -28.14
N PHE A 81 13.03 -3.78 -27.32
CA PHE A 81 11.93 -2.85 -27.55
C PHE A 81 12.11 -2.09 -28.87
N MET A 82 13.32 -1.58 -29.13
CA MET A 82 13.61 -0.89 -30.39
C MET A 82 13.50 -1.83 -31.60
N HIS A 83 13.92 -3.10 -31.44
CA HIS A 83 13.76 -4.11 -32.48
C HIS A 83 12.29 -4.44 -32.77
N PHE A 84 11.48 -4.62 -31.72
CA PHE A 84 10.04 -4.85 -31.84
C PHE A 84 9.33 -3.73 -32.62
N LEU A 85 9.72 -2.48 -32.40
CA LEU A 85 9.14 -1.33 -33.13
C LEU A 85 9.59 -1.22 -34.59
N GLN A 86 10.70 -1.86 -34.98
CA GLN A 86 11.19 -1.87 -36.36
C GLN A 86 10.60 -3.01 -37.20
N LEU A 87 10.06 -4.04 -36.54
CA LEU A 87 9.41 -5.18 -37.18
C LEU A 87 7.93 -4.93 -37.51
N ASN A 88 7.37 -3.82 -37.05
CA ASN A 88 5.99 -3.37 -37.31
C ASN A 88 6.00 -2.03 -38.08
#